data_AF-A0A0G1T1X0-F1
#
_entry.id   AF-A0A0G1T1X0-F1
#
_cell.length_a   1.000
_cell.length_b   1.000
_cell.length_c   1.000
_cell.angle_alpha   90.00
_cell.angle_beta   90.00
_cell.angle_gamma   90.00
#
_symmetry.space_group_name_H-M   'P 1'
#
loop_
_entity.id
_entity.type
_entity.pdbx_description
1 polymer ?
#
loop_
_entity_poly.entity_id
_entity_poly.type
_entity_poly.pdbx_seq_one_letter_code
_entity_poly.pdbx_strand_id
1 'polypeptide(L)'
;MYHKLFSDYYFNNIEANFTKSDNENEILHLKNKFEENIYKKYIIKLSTLNIKSLRDRYAHPLVNDKNLIFNAYSKLNKILIENLNKEELKKALKNKGVDSSELKNLGSLKLFEKFVEKFLDCNDSHNLMTPFFVLYDLRILNDHLMETNFEVEYNDCKKRIGISNGINYYDFYKIVLQSLIKTYEKLNELVDSEAGPDPNA
;
A
#
# COMPACT_ATOMS: atom_id res chain seq x y z
N MET A 1 -21.01 10.08 18.58
CA MET A 1 -21.84 8.91 18.20
C MET A 1 -21.44 8.32 16.84
N TYR A 2 -20.99 9.12 15.86
CA TYR A 2 -20.50 8.65 14.55
C TYR A 2 -19.19 7.83 14.58
N HIS A 3 -18.33 7.98 15.60
CA HIS A 3 -17.03 7.30 15.66
C HIS A 3 -17.13 5.80 16.03
N LYS A 4 -18.25 5.36 16.64
CA LYS A 4 -18.43 3.98 17.11
C LYS A 4 -18.96 3.05 16.01
N LEU A 5 -19.81 3.56 15.13
CA LEU A 5 -20.40 2.84 13.99
C LEU A 5 -19.36 2.41 12.94
N PHE A 6 -18.34 3.24 12.70
CA PHE A 6 -17.24 2.87 11.80
C PHE A 6 -16.32 1.82 12.42
N SER A 7 -15.97 1.96 13.70
CA SER A 7 -15.16 0.95 14.41
C SER A 7 -15.84 -0.42 14.41
N ASP A 8 -17.07 -0.51 14.89
CA ASP A 8 -17.76 -1.79 15.12
C ASP A 8 -18.13 -2.49 13.80
N TYR A 9 -18.45 -1.74 12.74
CA TYR A 9 -18.65 -2.30 11.40
C TYR A 9 -17.35 -2.84 10.78
N TYR A 10 -16.22 -2.16 11.00
CA TYR A 10 -14.93 -2.63 10.51
C TYR A 10 -14.48 -3.89 11.24
N PHE A 11 -14.56 -3.93 12.58
CA PHE A 11 -14.13 -5.09 13.37
C PHE A 11 -14.99 -6.34 13.11
N ASN A 12 -16.30 -6.21 12.93
CA ASN A 12 -17.19 -7.35 12.69
C ASN A 12 -17.01 -7.98 11.29
N ASN A 13 -16.66 -7.19 10.27
CA ASN A 13 -16.36 -7.71 8.93
C ASN A 13 -14.93 -8.26 8.80
N ILE A 14 -14.03 -7.83 9.69
CA ILE A 14 -12.65 -8.29 9.79
C ILE A 14 -12.67 -9.77 10.23
N GLU A 15 -13.31 -10.13 11.35
CA GLU A 15 -13.28 -11.51 11.88
C GLU A 15 -13.81 -12.60 10.92
N ALA A 16 -14.74 -12.27 10.02
CA ALA A 16 -15.39 -13.24 9.14
C ALA A 16 -14.55 -13.74 7.95
N ASN A 17 -13.42 -13.07 7.60
CA ASN A 17 -12.67 -13.32 6.36
C ASN A 17 -11.21 -13.82 6.56
N PHE A 18 -10.79 -14.20 7.77
CA PHE A 18 -9.39 -14.61 8.02
C PHE A 18 -9.16 -16.11 7.83
N THR A 19 -8.56 -16.47 6.69
CA THR A 19 -7.74 -17.69 6.57
C THR A 19 -6.27 -17.35 6.31
N LYS A 20 -5.41 -18.26 6.77
CA LYS A 20 -3.98 -18.16 7.17
C LYS A 20 -2.97 -17.61 6.14
N SER A 21 -3.42 -17.20 4.96
CA SER A 21 -2.63 -16.75 3.81
C SER A 21 -3.40 -15.85 2.83
N ASP A 22 -4.69 -15.59 3.07
CA ASP A 22 -5.58 -15.11 2.01
C ASP A 22 -5.37 -13.62 1.73
N ASN A 23 -5.14 -12.81 2.77
CA ASN A 23 -5.01 -11.37 2.61
C ASN A 23 -3.77 -10.98 1.80
N GLU A 24 -2.60 -11.57 2.05
CA GLU A 24 -1.40 -11.25 1.27
C GLU A 24 -1.45 -11.80 -0.14
N ASN A 25 -2.06 -12.98 -0.33
CA ASN A 25 -2.32 -13.48 -1.66
C ASN A 25 -3.28 -12.55 -2.42
N GLU A 26 -4.28 -12.02 -1.73
CA GLU A 26 -5.24 -11.06 -2.29
C GLU A 26 -4.55 -9.74 -2.64
N ILE A 27 -3.73 -9.18 -1.75
CA ILE A 27 -2.91 -7.99 -2.06
C ILE A 27 -2.06 -8.23 -3.31
N LEU A 28 -1.39 -9.39 -3.40
CA LEU A 28 -0.58 -9.73 -4.57
C LEU A 28 -1.41 -9.88 -5.84
N HIS A 29 -2.59 -10.51 -5.74
CA HIS A 29 -3.52 -10.66 -6.85
C HIS A 29 -3.99 -9.30 -7.36
N LEU A 30 -4.50 -8.45 -6.47
CA LEU A 30 -4.98 -7.11 -6.79
C LEU A 30 -3.87 -6.19 -7.32
N LYS A 31 -2.66 -6.29 -6.75
CA LYS A 31 -1.48 -5.60 -7.27
C LYS A 31 -1.17 -6.02 -8.70
N ASN A 32 -1.11 -7.32 -8.97
CA ASN A 32 -0.80 -7.82 -10.31
C ASN A 32 -1.87 -7.38 -11.31
N LYS A 33 -3.16 -7.47 -10.94
CA LYS A 33 -4.28 -6.96 -11.74
C LYS A 33 -4.10 -5.47 -12.05
N PHE A 34 -3.78 -4.67 -11.04
CA PHE A 34 -3.55 -3.23 -11.21
C PHE A 34 -2.40 -2.96 -12.19
N GLU A 35 -1.26 -3.62 -11.99
CA GLU A 35 -0.09 -3.44 -12.88
C GLU A 35 -0.33 -3.91 -14.31
N GLU A 36 -1.07 -5.00 -14.49
CA GLU A 36 -1.50 -5.46 -15.81
C GLU A 36 -2.41 -4.44 -16.50
N ASN A 37 -3.37 -3.86 -15.79
CA ASN A 37 -4.27 -2.85 -16.34
C ASN A 37 -3.52 -1.55 -16.67
N ILE A 38 -2.60 -1.10 -15.80
CA ILE A 38 -1.71 0.03 -16.09
C ILE A 38 -0.84 -0.24 -17.30
N TYR A 39 -0.27 -1.43 -17.41
CA TYR A 39 0.57 -1.78 -18.56
C TYR A 39 -0.25 -1.81 -19.85
N LYS A 40 -1.43 -2.44 -19.86
CA LYS A 40 -2.32 -2.47 -21.04
C LYS A 40 -2.71 -1.06 -21.50
N LYS A 41 -2.99 -0.16 -20.56
CA LYS A 41 -3.54 1.16 -20.86
C LYS A 41 -2.49 2.23 -21.18
N TYR A 42 -1.36 2.21 -20.47
CA TYR A 42 -0.35 3.27 -20.56
C TYR A 42 1.01 2.77 -21.04
N ILE A 43 1.20 1.44 -21.21
CA ILE A 43 2.48 0.81 -21.58
C ILE A 43 3.58 1.10 -20.54
N ILE A 44 3.18 1.21 -19.26
CA ILE A 44 4.08 1.52 -18.14
C ILE A 44 4.29 0.27 -17.29
N LYS A 45 5.56 -0.07 -17.03
CA LYS A 45 5.94 -1.18 -16.14
C LYS A 45 6.24 -0.64 -14.74
N LEU A 46 5.26 -0.74 -13.84
CA LEU A 46 5.35 -0.18 -12.48
C LEU A 46 6.32 -0.91 -11.55
N SER A 47 6.63 -2.19 -11.80
CA SER A 47 7.54 -2.99 -10.97
C SER A 47 8.75 -3.50 -11.75
N THR A 48 9.86 -3.72 -11.06
CA THR A 48 11.14 -4.17 -11.66
C THR A 48 11.39 -5.68 -11.55
N LEU A 49 10.84 -6.36 -10.54
CA LEU A 49 11.11 -7.76 -10.24
C LEU A 49 9.90 -8.67 -10.52
N ASN A 50 10.20 -9.91 -10.93
CA ASN A 50 9.25 -11.01 -10.96
C ASN A 50 9.06 -11.55 -9.52
N ILE A 51 7.90 -11.26 -8.93
CA ILE A 51 7.61 -11.34 -7.48
C ILE A 51 7.60 -12.78 -6.92
N LYS A 52 7.66 -13.81 -7.79
CA LYS A 52 7.65 -15.22 -7.35
C LYS A 52 8.66 -15.51 -6.23
N SER A 53 9.91 -15.08 -6.38
CA SER A 53 10.96 -15.35 -5.38
C SER A 53 10.80 -14.56 -4.07
N LEU A 54 10.06 -13.45 -4.08
CA LEU A 54 9.77 -12.66 -2.88
C LEU A 54 8.56 -13.21 -2.12
N ARG A 55 7.56 -13.72 -2.86
CA ARG A 55 6.39 -14.42 -2.29
C ARG A 55 6.81 -15.65 -1.49
N ASP A 56 7.69 -16.48 -2.05
CA ASP A 56 8.11 -17.74 -1.39
C ASP A 56 8.87 -17.51 -0.07
N ARG A 57 9.38 -16.29 0.16
CA ARG A 57 10.10 -15.90 1.38
C ARG A 57 9.21 -15.15 2.38
N TYR A 58 7.97 -14.86 2.01
CA TYR A 58 7.03 -14.20 2.89
C TYR A 58 6.48 -15.21 3.91
N ALA A 59 6.58 -14.86 5.20
CA ALA A 59 6.07 -15.69 6.29
C ALA A 59 5.00 -14.87 7.02
N HIS A 60 3.74 -15.27 6.85
CA HIS A 60 2.62 -14.67 7.56
C HIS A 60 2.78 -14.91 9.07
N PRO A 61 2.79 -13.86 9.91
CA PRO A 61 2.79 -14.01 11.36
C PRO A 61 1.54 -14.76 11.82
N LEU A 62 1.68 -15.73 12.72
CA LEU A 62 0.56 -16.50 13.27
C LEU A 62 0.27 -16.19 14.74
N VAL A 63 1.10 -15.37 15.34
CA VAL A 63 1.09 -15.05 16.76
C VAL A 63 1.39 -13.57 16.94
N ASN A 64 0.96 -13.02 18.06
CA ASN A 64 1.27 -11.65 18.46
C ASN A 64 2.72 -11.53 18.96
N ASP A 65 3.67 -11.68 18.04
CA ASP A 65 5.10 -11.47 18.28
C ASP A 65 5.59 -10.24 17.51
N LYS A 66 6.15 -9.28 18.26
CA LYS A 66 6.62 -8.00 17.73
C LYS A 66 7.65 -8.19 16.61
N ASN A 67 8.65 -9.06 16.80
CA ASN A 67 9.72 -9.25 15.81
C ASN A 67 9.18 -9.92 14.54
N LEU A 68 8.35 -10.95 14.67
CA LEU A 68 7.77 -11.64 13.51
C LEU A 68 6.88 -10.71 12.68
N ILE A 69 6.08 -9.87 13.35
CA ILE A 69 5.17 -8.93 12.69
C ILE A 69 5.93 -7.82 11.96
N PHE A 70 6.92 -7.21 12.60
CA PHE A 70 7.71 -6.15 11.96
C PHE A 70 8.60 -6.68 10.83
N ASN A 71 9.08 -7.92 10.94
CA ASN A 71 9.72 -8.61 9.82
C ASN A 71 8.74 -8.83 8.66
N ALA A 72 7.47 -9.13 8.93
CA ALA A 72 6.46 -9.25 7.89
C ALA A 72 6.16 -7.91 7.20
N TYR A 73 6.05 -6.80 7.94
CA TYR A 73 5.96 -5.46 7.35
C TYR A 73 7.15 -5.15 6.44
N SER A 74 8.37 -5.45 6.89
CA SER A 74 9.59 -5.24 6.10
C SER A 74 9.56 -6.03 4.78
N LYS A 75 9.14 -7.30 4.82
CA LYS A 75 8.99 -8.11 3.60
C LYS A 75 7.88 -7.59 2.68
N LEU A 76 6.75 -7.17 3.24
CA LEU A 76 5.65 -6.61 2.45
C LEU A 76 6.06 -5.29 1.78
N ASN A 77 6.78 -4.42 2.49
CA ASN A 77 7.35 -3.19 1.93
C ASN A 77 8.28 -3.48 0.75
N LYS A 78 9.12 -4.52 0.83
CA LYS A 78 9.98 -4.92 -0.29
C LYS A 78 9.18 -5.29 -1.54
N ILE A 79 8.10 -6.04 -1.34
CA ILE A 79 7.23 -6.52 -2.42
C ILE A 79 6.44 -5.36 -3.06
N LEU A 80 5.91 -4.45 -2.24
CA LEU A 80 4.95 -3.45 -2.68
C LEU A 80 5.57 -2.10 -3.04
N ILE A 81 6.64 -1.69 -2.34
CA ILE A 81 7.19 -0.33 -2.42
C ILE A 81 8.60 -0.33 -2.99
N GLU A 82 9.52 -1.16 -2.47
CA GLU A 82 10.91 -1.17 -2.98
C GLU A 82 11.00 -1.75 -4.40
N ASN A 83 10.05 -2.59 -4.79
CA ASN A 83 9.96 -3.15 -6.14
C ASN A 83 9.52 -2.13 -7.21
N LEU A 84 8.99 -0.97 -6.80
CA LEU A 84 8.51 0.05 -7.73
C LEU A 84 9.63 0.57 -8.63
N ASN A 85 9.36 0.58 -9.93
CA ASN A 85 10.27 1.09 -10.95
C ASN A 85 10.30 2.61 -10.93
N LYS A 86 11.18 3.16 -10.06
CA LYS A 86 11.36 4.59 -9.86
C LYS A 86 11.63 5.35 -11.16
N GLU A 87 12.46 4.80 -12.03
CA GLU A 87 12.84 5.45 -13.28
C GLU A 87 11.69 5.47 -14.28
N GLU A 88 10.93 4.37 -14.39
CA GLU A 88 9.76 4.32 -15.26
C GLU A 88 8.64 5.25 -14.75
N LEU A 89 8.41 5.32 -13.43
CA LEU A 89 7.49 6.27 -12.81
C LEU A 89 7.86 7.73 -13.14
N LYS A 90 9.14 8.09 -12.99
CA LYS A 90 9.63 9.43 -13.34
C LYS A 90 9.43 9.73 -14.82
N LYS A 91 9.79 8.79 -15.69
CA LYS A 91 9.63 8.92 -17.14
C LYS A 91 8.17 9.13 -17.52
N ALA A 92 7.27 8.31 -16.97
CA ALA A 92 5.83 8.42 -17.19
C ALA A 92 5.27 9.79 -16.75
N LEU A 93 5.62 10.24 -15.54
CA LEU A 93 5.17 11.54 -15.02
C LEU A 93 5.67 12.72 -15.87
N LYS A 94 6.93 12.67 -16.32
CA LYS A 94 7.47 13.68 -17.26
C LYS A 94 6.69 13.70 -18.57
N ASN A 95 6.41 12.52 -19.14
CA ASN A 95 5.64 12.41 -20.38
C ASN A 95 4.20 12.90 -20.21
N LYS A 96 3.64 12.83 -19.01
CA LYS A 96 2.33 13.39 -18.64
C LYS A 96 2.37 14.90 -18.37
N GLY A 97 3.54 15.54 -18.50
CA GLY A 97 3.71 16.99 -18.36
C GLY A 97 4.07 17.48 -16.96
N VAL A 98 4.45 16.59 -16.03
CA VAL A 98 4.94 17.00 -14.71
C VAL A 98 6.37 17.54 -14.81
N ASP A 99 6.64 18.68 -14.17
CA ASP A 99 7.97 19.29 -14.17
C ASP A 99 9.02 18.34 -13.55
N SER A 100 10.16 18.21 -14.23
CA SER A 100 11.31 17.44 -13.74
C SER A 100 11.85 17.96 -12.41
N SER A 101 11.69 19.26 -12.11
CA SER A 101 12.11 19.87 -10.84
C SER A 101 11.34 19.27 -9.66
N GLU A 102 10.03 19.02 -9.81
CA GLU A 102 9.18 18.39 -8.80
C GLU A 102 9.55 16.93 -8.54
N LEU A 103 10.09 16.23 -9.54
CA LEU A 103 10.35 14.80 -9.49
C LEU A 103 11.74 14.44 -8.96
N LYS A 104 12.67 15.40 -8.88
CA LYS A 104 14.11 15.15 -8.67
C LYS A 104 14.40 14.37 -7.38
N ASN A 105 13.74 14.76 -6.29
CA ASN A 105 14.03 14.26 -4.94
C ASN A 105 12.97 13.29 -4.40
N LEU A 106 11.95 12.95 -5.20
CA LEU A 106 10.89 12.05 -4.73
C LEU A 106 11.39 10.60 -4.64
N GLY A 107 11.05 9.96 -3.52
CA GLY A 107 11.18 8.51 -3.34
C GLY A 107 10.13 7.75 -4.15
N SER A 108 10.31 6.44 -4.33
CA SER A 108 9.41 5.60 -5.15
C SER A 108 7.95 5.69 -4.72
N LEU A 109 7.69 5.71 -3.41
CA LEU A 109 6.33 5.81 -2.89
C LEU A 109 5.67 7.17 -3.22
N LYS A 110 6.40 8.28 -3.10
CA LYS A 110 5.89 9.60 -3.48
C LYS A 110 5.70 9.76 -4.98
N LEU A 111 6.55 9.12 -5.78
CA LEU A 111 6.35 9.03 -7.22
C LEU A 111 5.11 8.22 -7.57
N PHE A 112 4.82 7.15 -6.83
CA PHE A 112 3.64 6.35 -7.05
C PHE A 112 2.35 7.09 -6.64
N GLU A 113 2.34 7.82 -5.52
CA GLU A 113 1.24 8.72 -5.15
C GLU A 113 0.96 9.75 -6.24
N LYS A 114 2.00 10.43 -6.74
CA LYS A 114 1.87 11.41 -7.82
C LYS A 114 1.44 10.76 -9.14
N PHE A 115 1.83 9.51 -9.40
CA PHE A 115 1.33 8.73 -10.53
C PHE A 115 -0.18 8.50 -10.39
N VAL A 116 -0.65 8.05 -9.23
CA VAL A 116 -2.09 7.86 -8.96
C VAL A 116 -2.86 9.17 -9.14
N GLU A 117 -2.32 10.29 -8.65
CA GLU A 117 -2.92 11.62 -8.85
C GLU A 117 -3.05 11.98 -10.34
N LYS A 118 -1.98 11.83 -11.12
CA LYS A 118 -1.91 12.36 -12.49
C LYS A 118 -2.43 11.42 -13.57
N PHE A 119 -2.33 10.11 -13.36
CA PHE A 119 -2.74 9.11 -14.34
C PHE A 119 -4.12 8.54 -14.08
N LEU A 120 -4.63 8.62 -12.85
CA LEU A 120 -5.93 8.05 -12.46
C LEU A 120 -6.91 9.12 -11.94
N ASP A 121 -6.61 10.40 -12.23
CA ASP A 121 -7.35 11.60 -11.82
C ASP A 121 -7.82 11.60 -10.35
N CYS A 122 -6.99 11.04 -9.47
CA CYS A 122 -7.34 10.85 -8.08
C CYS A 122 -6.90 12.07 -7.25
N ASN A 123 -7.79 13.05 -7.11
CA ASN A 123 -7.54 14.27 -6.34
C ASN A 123 -7.22 14.00 -4.85
N ASP A 124 -7.73 12.89 -4.30
CA ASP A 124 -7.45 12.47 -2.92
C ASP A 124 -6.43 11.30 -2.85
N SER A 125 -5.44 11.33 -3.75
CA SER A 125 -4.39 10.30 -3.84
C SER A 125 -3.62 10.14 -2.53
N HIS A 126 -3.44 11.22 -1.75
CA HIS A 126 -2.74 11.16 -0.47
C HIS A 126 -3.44 10.26 0.54
N ASN A 127 -4.75 10.44 0.75
CA ASN A 127 -5.51 9.62 1.68
C ASN A 127 -5.59 8.18 1.17
N LEU A 128 -5.84 7.98 -0.12
CA LEU A 128 -5.87 6.65 -0.73
C LEU A 128 -4.54 5.89 -0.53
N MET A 129 -3.41 6.58 -0.65
CA MET A 129 -2.07 6.02 -0.52
C MET A 129 -1.55 5.95 0.92
N THR A 130 -2.28 6.51 1.90
CA THR A 130 -1.88 6.52 3.31
C THR A 130 -1.49 5.14 3.86
N PRO A 131 -2.19 4.03 3.53
CA PRO A 131 -1.78 2.69 3.96
C PRO A 131 -0.36 2.28 3.51
N PHE A 132 0.08 2.70 2.32
CA PHE A 132 1.46 2.45 1.89
C PHE A 132 2.48 3.28 2.65
N PHE A 133 2.15 4.54 2.98
CA PHE A 133 3.02 5.36 3.83
C PHE A 133 3.16 4.75 5.23
N VAL A 134 2.04 4.28 5.80
CA VAL A 134 2.06 3.56 7.07
C VAL A 134 2.90 2.28 6.98
N LEU A 135 2.77 1.49 5.92
CA LEU A 135 3.61 0.32 5.70
C LEU A 135 5.11 0.66 5.66
N TYR A 136 5.48 1.76 5.00
CA TYR A 136 6.85 2.23 4.91
C TYR A 136 7.40 2.66 6.28
N ASP A 137 6.61 3.39 7.07
CA ASP A 137 6.99 3.82 8.42
C ASP A 137 7.15 2.59 9.35
N LEU A 138 6.26 1.60 9.24
CA LEU A 138 6.37 0.34 9.97
C LEU A 138 7.61 -0.47 9.56
N ARG A 139 8.02 -0.41 8.29
CA ARG A 139 9.31 -0.96 7.83
C ARG A 139 10.49 -0.23 8.46
N ILE A 140 10.44 1.09 8.62
CA ILE A 140 11.49 1.83 9.33
C ILE A 140 11.57 1.39 10.79
N LEU A 141 10.43 1.31 11.47
CA LEU A 141 10.35 0.88 12.87
C LEU A 141 10.90 -0.52 13.12
N ASN A 142 10.91 -1.40 12.12
CA ASN A 142 11.55 -2.71 12.21
C ASN A 142 13.06 -2.62 12.49
N ASP A 143 13.73 -1.57 12.00
CA ASP A 143 15.15 -1.35 12.24
C ASP A 143 15.42 -0.71 13.63
N HIS A 144 14.36 -0.23 14.31
CA HIS A 144 14.39 0.55 15.54
C HIS A 144 13.54 -0.04 16.69
N LEU A 145 13.35 -1.36 16.71
CA LEU A 145 12.41 -2.03 17.64
C LEU A 145 12.72 -1.83 19.13
N MET A 146 13.96 -1.47 19.47
CA MET A 146 14.46 -1.29 20.84
C MET A 146 14.59 0.19 21.24
N GLU A 147 14.23 1.12 20.36
CA GLU A 147 14.34 2.56 20.66
C GLU A 147 13.22 3.06 21.57
N THR A 148 13.51 4.09 22.36
CA THR A 148 12.59 4.63 23.38
C THR A 148 11.38 5.36 22.78
N ASN A 149 11.50 5.88 21.57
CA ASN A 149 10.45 6.54 20.79
C ASN A 149 9.53 5.56 20.04
N PHE A 150 9.86 4.27 19.98
CA PHE A 150 9.15 3.28 19.16
C PHE A 150 7.63 3.33 19.35
N GLU A 151 7.14 3.37 20.60
CA GLU A 151 5.70 3.35 20.87
C GLU A 151 5.00 4.65 20.44
N VAL A 152 5.69 5.80 20.44
CA VAL A 152 5.14 7.07 19.96
C VAL A 152 4.91 6.98 18.45
N GLU A 153 5.96 6.62 17.71
CA GLU A 153 5.93 6.50 16.25
C GLU A 153 4.98 5.40 15.78
N TYR A 154 4.93 4.27 16.50
CA TYR A 154 3.99 3.19 16.23
C TYR A 154 2.53 3.61 16.45
N ASN A 155 2.25 4.41 17.48
CA ASN A 155 0.90 4.93 17.70
C ASN A 155 0.51 6.00 16.66
N ASP A 156 1.47 6.77 16.15
CA ASP A 156 1.20 7.69 15.04
C ASP A 156 0.84 6.94 13.76
N CYS A 157 1.49 5.81 13.47
CA CYS A 157 1.10 4.90 12.39
C CYS A 157 -0.36 4.43 12.54
N LYS A 158 -0.80 4.06 13.75
CA LYS A 158 -2.19 3.63 14.01
C LYS A 158 -3.20 4.77 13.74
N LYS A 159 -2.91 5.97 14.24
CA LYS A 159 -3.77 7.14 14.06
C LYS A 159 -3.98 7.48 12.58
N ARG A 160 -2.93 7.37 11.76
CA ARG A 160 -3.00 7.66 10.32
C ARG A 160 -3.97 6.76 9.56
N ILE A 161 -4.23 5.55 10.04
CA ILE A 161 -5.25 4.65 9.47
C ILE A 161 -6.52 4.56 10.33
N GLY A 162 -6.74 5.54 11.21
CA GLY A 162 -7.99 5.71 11.96
C GLY A 162 -8.17 4.76 13.15
N ILE A 163 -7.10 4.18 13.67
CA ILE A 163 -7.16 3.18 14.73
C ILE A 163 -6.74 3.77 16.09
N SER A 164 -7.55 3.50 17.12
CA SER A 164 -7.26 3.89 18.50
C SER A 164 -6.20 3.00 19.16
N ASN A 165 -5.56 3.53 20.21
CA ASN A 165 -4.61 2.78 21.02
C ASN A 165 -5.26 1.53 21.66
N GLY A 166 -4.44 0.54 22.02
CA GLY A 166 -4.85 -0.63 22.80
C GLY A 166 -5.01 -1.94 22.02
N ILE A 167 -4.92 -1.91 20.68
CA ILE A 167 -4.84 -3.14 19.89
C ILE A 167 -3.43 -3.74 19.92
N ASN A 168 -3.35 -5.07 19.88
CA ASN A 168 -2.08 -5.78 19.84
C ASN A 168 -1.43 -5.67 18.43
N TYR A 169 -0.17 -6.09 18.32
CA TYR A 169 0.57 -5.99 17.06
C TYR A 169 -0.06 -6.83 15.94
N TYR A 170 -0.58 -8.02 16.27
CA TYR A 170 -1.14 -8.93 15.27
C TYR A 170 -2.45 -8.40 14.69
N ASP A 171 -3.33 -7.86 15.54
CA ASP A 171 -4.57 -7.23 15.10
C ASP A 171 -4.29 -5.98 14.27
N PHE A 172 -3.31 -5.17 14.66
CA PHE A 172 -2.92 -4.02 13.85
C PHE A 172 -2.37 -4.45 12.48
N TYR A 173 -1.57 -5.51 12.45
CA TYR A 173 -1.06 -6.08 11.21
C TYR A 173 -2.18 -6.51 10.27
N LYS A 174 -3.18 -7.23 10.77
CA LYS A 174 -4.38 -7.59 9.99
C LYS A 174 -5.10 -6.36 9.43
N ILE A 175 -5.23 -5.30 10.22
CA ILE A 175 -5.84 -4.02 9.78
C ILE A 175 -5.00 -3.38 8.66
N VAL A 176 -3.67 -3.35 8.78
CA VAL A 176 -2.80 -2.81 7.73
C VAL A 176 -2.98 -3.59 6.42
N LEU A 177 -3.03 -4.93 6.47
CA LEU A 177 -3.29 -5.75 5.28
C LEU A 177 -4.64 -5.41 4.64
N GLN A 178 -5.70 -5.29 5.44
CA GLN A 178 -7.03 -4.93 4.96
C GLN A 178 -7.08 -3.54 4.34
N SER A 179 -6.39 -2.57 4.93
CA SER A 179 -6.27 -1.23 4.36
C SER A 179 -5.54 -1.25 3.01
N LEU A 180 -4.50 -2.08 2.86
CA LEU A 180 -3.79 -2.25 1.59
C LEU A 180 -4.66 -2.93 0.52
N ILE A 181 -5.45 -3.95 0.89
CA ILE A 181 -6.43 -4.59 -0.01
C ILE A 181 -7.39 -3.52 -0.55
N LYS A 182 -8.04 -2.76 0.34
CA LYS A 182 -8.99 -1.71 -0.04
C LYS A 182 -8.36 -0.64 -0.92
N THR A 183 -7.11 -0.25 -0.65
CA THR A 183 -6.39 0.68 -1.51
C THR A 183 -6.20 0.09 -2.91
N TYR A 184 -5.79 -1.18 -3.04
CA TYR A 184 -5.62 -1.80 -4.36
C TYR A 184 -6.95 -2.06 -5.09
N GLU A 185 -8.01 -2.43 -4.39
CA GLU A 185 -9.37 -2.50 -4.97
C GLU A 185 -9.73 -1.15 -5.59
N LYS A 186 -9.55 -0.06 -4.82
CA LYS A 186 -9.86 1.28 -5.30
C LYS A 186 -8.97 1.72 -6.46
N LEU A 187 -7.68 1.38 -6.43
CA LEU A 187 -6.77 1.64 -7.54
C LEU A 187 -7.21 0.92 -8.82
N ASN A 188 -7.65 -0.34 -8.72
CA ASN A 188 -8.19 -1.07 -9.87
C ASN A 188 -9.47 -0.41 -10.41
N GLU A 189 -10.40 -0.02 -9.54
CA GLU A 189 -11.61 0.72 -9.94
C GLU A 189 -11.26 2.00 -10.71
N LEU A 190 -10.28 2.78 -10.22
CA LEU A 190 -9.88 4.03 -10.86
C LEU A 190 -9.34 3.79 -12.28
N VAL A 191 -8.49 2.77 -12.46
CA VAL A 191 -7.96 2.41 -13.79
C VAL A 191 -9.06 2.03 -14.76
N ASP A 192 -10.06 1.28 -14.29
CA ASP A 192 -11.21 0.81 -15.07
C ASP A 192 -12.20 1.96 -15.37
N SER A 193 -12.36 2.93 -14.45
CA SER A 193 -13.31 4.05 -14.56
C SER A 193 -12.86 5.18 -15.49
N GLU A 194 -11.55 5.38 -15.64
CA GLU A 194 -11.02 6.21 -16.71
C GLU A 194 -11.18 5.44 -18.04
N ALA A 195 -12.37 5.44 -18.64
CA ALA A 195 -12.52 5.06 -20.04
C ALA A 195 -11.49 5.88 -20.85
N GLY A 196 -10.61 5.20 -21.59
CA GLY A 196 -9.58 5.87 -22.40
C GLY A 196 -10.20 6.86 -23.39
N PRO A 197 -9.39 7.73 -24.03
CA PRO A 197 -9.90 8.58 -25.09
C PRO A 197 -10.63 7.70 -26.11
N ASP A 198 -11.89 8.03 -26.38
CA ASP A 198 -12.67 7.38 -27.43
C ASP A 198 -11.84 7.48 -28.73
N PRO A 199 -11.45 6.36 -29.35
CA PRO A 199 -10.73 6.40 -30.62
C PRO A 199 -11.57 6.99 -31.77
N ASN A 200 -12.84 7.37 -31.52
CA ASN A 200 -13.73 8.05 -32.46
C ASN A 200 -14.14 9.49 -32.03
N ALA A 201 -13.45 10.13 -31.08
CA ALA A 201 -13.65 11.55 -30.76
C ALA A 201 -12.76 12.50 -31.59
#